data_AF-A0A4Q3TXU0-F1
#
_entry.id   AF-A0A4Q3TXU0-F1
#
_cell.length_a   1.000
_cell.length_b   1.000
_cell.length_c   1.000
_cell.angle_alpha   90.00
_cell.angle_beta   90.00
_cell.angle_gamma   90.00
#
_symmetry.space_group_name_H-M   'P 1'
#
loop_
_entity.id
_entity.type
_entity.pdbx_description
1 polymer ?
#
loop_
_entity_poly.entity_id
_entity_poly.type
_entity_poly.pdbx_seq_one_letter_code
_entity_poly.pdbx_strand_id
1 'polypeptide(L)' 'MTQVHTARFAIGQIVRHRDDAFRGVVMDVDHAYDGPAGETGLVAADQPFYRVYALGDEGGFVAYAAEGVLEDGQSI' A
#
# COMPACT_ATOMS: atom_id res chain seq x y z
N MET A 1 8.67 -20.92 9.50
CA MET A 1 7.32 -20.60 10.03
C MET A 1 6.86 -19.36 9.29
N THR A 2 5.75 -19.41 8.58
CA THR A 2 5.18 -18.23 7.91
C THR A 2 4.72 -17.26 9.01
N GLN A 3 5.35 -16.10 9.15
CA GLN A 3 4.84 -15.08 10.07
C GLN A 3 3.50 -14.60 9.53
N VAL A 4 2.45 -14.68 10.37
CA VAL A 4 1.14 -14.13 10.03
C VAL A 4 1.16 -12.66 10.42
N HIS A 5 1.39 -11.79 9.43
CA HIS A 5 1.24 -10.35 9.61
C HIS A 5 -0.24 -9.98 9.53
N THR A 6 -0.75 -9.28 10.54
CA THR A 6 -2.09 -8.69 10.47
C THR A 6 -1.98 -7.38 9.71
N ALA A 7 -2.63 -7.30 8.55
CA ALA A 7 -2.70 -6.07 7.74
C ALA A 7 -3.36 -4.93 8.55
N ARG A 8 -2.73 -3.75 8.54
CA ARG A 8 -3.25 -2.53 9.20
C ARG A 8 -4.47 -1.94 8.50
N PHE A 9 -4.57 -2.12 7.18
CA PHE A 9 -5.63 -1.52 6.38
C PHE A 9 -6.48 -2.61 5.71
N ALA A 10 -7.79 -2.39 5.65
CA ALA A 10 -8.72 -3.33 5.01
C ALA A 10 -8.98 -2.94 3.55
N ILE A 11 -9.35 -3.92 2.71
CA ILE A 11 -9.87 -3.66 1.37
C ILE A 11 -11.11 -2.75 1.48
N GLY A 12 -11.16 -1.70 0.66
CA GLY A 12 -12.18 -0.65 0.70
C GLY A 12 -11.87 0.50 1.65
N GLN A 13 -10.83 0.40 2.50
CA GLN A 13 -10.41 1.50 3.36
C GLN A 13 -9.74 2.61 2.55
N ILE A 14 -10.00 3.87 2.92
CA ILE A 14 -9.29 5.02 2.36
C ILE A 14 -7.98 5.21 3.10
N VAL A 15 -6.88 5.24 2.36
CA VAL A 15 -5.52 5.46 2.87
C VAL A 15 -4.85 6.62 2.15
N ARG A 16 -3.83 7.20 2.75
CA ARG A 16 -2.93 8.17 2.10
C ARG A 16 -1.48 7.76 2.25
N HIS A 17 -0.66 8.17 1.30
CA HIS A 17 0.79 8.07 1.44
C HIS A 17 1.28 9.06 2.51
N ARG A 18 2.27 8.69 3.33
CA ARG A 18 2.81 9.54 4.39
C ARG A 18 3.32 10.89 3.88
N ASP A 19 3.98 10.87 2.71
CA ASP A 19 4.54 12.07 2.06
C ASP A 19 3.53 12.75 1.11
N ASP A 20 2.23 12.48 1.28
CA ASP A 20 1.12 13.05 0.49
C ASP A 20 1.23 12.85 -1.04
N ALA A 21 1.97 11.82 -1.47
CA ALA A 21 2.10 11.46 -2.88
C ALA A 21 0.77 11.00 -3.52
N PHE A 22 -0.13 10.41 -2.72
CA PHE A 22 -1.46 10.02 -3.17
C PHE A 22 -2.43 9.82 -1.99
N ARG A 23 -3.72 9.86 -2.30
CA ARG A 23 -4.81 9.40 -1.44
C ARG A 23 -5.77 8.55 -2.25
N GLY A 24 -6.15 7.39 -1.73
CA GLY A 24 -6.89 6.40 -2.50
C GLY A 24 -7.55 5.33 -1.65
N VAL A 25 -8.14 4.34 -2.32
CA VAL A 25 -8.84 3.22 -1.69
C VAL A 25 -8.02 1.94 -1.86
N VAL A 26 -7.87 1.16 -0.79
CA VAL A 26 -7.22 -0.15 -0.84
C VAL A 26 -8.08 -1.10 -1.68
N MET A 27 -7.51 -1.66 -2.74
CA MET A 27 -8.16 -2.66 -3.59
C MET A 27 -7.82 -4.09 -3.18
N ASP A 28 -6.58 -4.29 -2.74
CA ASP A 28 -6.02 -5.61 -2.50
C ASP A 28 -4.84 -5.55 -1.51
N VAL A 29 -4.55 -6.67 -0.86
CA VAL A 29 -3.49 -6.81 0.15
C VAL A 29 -2.71 -8.10 -0.08
N ASP A 30 -1.43 -7.95 -0.46
CA ASP A 30 -0.48 -9.04 -0.62
C ASP A 30 0.26 -9.28 0.70
N HIS A 31 0.42 -10.54 1.11
CA HIS A 31 1.10 -10.89 2.37
C HIS A 31 2.61 -10.59 2.36
N ALA A 32 3.19 -10.46 1.16
CA ALA A 32 4.59 -10.21 0.87
C ALA A 32 4.68 -9.51 -0.49
N TYR A 33 5.85 -8.97 -0.82
CA TYR A 33 6.06 -8.31 -2.11
C TYR A 33 5.95 -9.30 -3.29
N ASP A 34 4.95 -9.09 -4.16
CA ASP A 34 4.73 -9.85 -5.41
C ASP A 34 5.15 -9.09 -6.69
N GLY A 35 6.08 -8.13 -6.59
CA GLY A 35 6.59 -7.39 -7.75
C GLY A 35 7.94 -7.91 -8.29
N PRO A 36 8.54 -7.23 -9.27
CA PRO A 36 9.83 -7.60 -9.82
C PRO A 36 10.95 -7.59 -8.77
N ALA A 37 11.81 -8.61 -8.78
CA ALA A 37 12.91 -8.74 -7.84
C ALA A 37 13.90 -7.57 -7.95
N GLY A 38 14.27 -6.99 -6.80
CA GLY A 38 15.21 -5.86 -6.72
C GLY A 38 14.57 -4.47 -6.74
N GLU A 39 13.27 -4.36 -7.02
CA GLU A 39 12.57 -3.06 -7.02
C GLU A 39 12.14 -2.59 -5.62
N THR A 40 12.10 -3.48 -4.63
CA THR A 40 11.81 -3.11 -3.23
C THR A 40 12.88 -2.22 -2.60
N GLY A 41 14.10 -2.18 -3.16
CA GLY A 41 15.22 -1.44 -2.61
C GLY A 41 15.53 -1.87 -1.18
N LEU A 42 15.37 -0.94 -0.23
CA LEU A 42 15.60 -1.18 1.21
C LEU A 42 14.35 -1.65 1.97
N VAL A 43 13.20 -1.71 1.32
CA VAL A 43 11.93 -2.11 1.95
C VAL A 43 11.90 -3.63 2.11
N ALA A 44 11.58 -4.11 3.31
CA ALA A 44 11.43 -5.54 3.59
C ALA A 44 10.32 -6.15 2.72
N ALA A 45 10.60 -7.29 2.10
CA ALA A 45 9.65 -7.97 1.20
C ALA A 45 8.68 -8.89 1.94
N ASP A 46 8.99 -9.30 3.18
CA ASP A 46 8.23 -10.22 4.02
C ASP A 46 7.23 -9.49 4.94
N GLN A 47 6.50 -8.53 4.39
CA GLN A 47 5.46 -7.77 5.09
C GLN A 47 4.28 -7.48 4.15
N PRO A 48 3.13 -7.02 4.66
CA PRO A 48 2.00 -6.67 3.80
C PRO A 48 2.31 -5.53 2.82
N PHE A 49 1.94 -5.74 1.55
CA PHE A 49 1.91 -4.73 0.50
C PHE A 49 0.47 -4.50 0.05
N TYR A 50 0.19 -3.26 -0.37
CA TYR A 50 -1.16 -2.79 -0.66
C TYR A 50 -1.22 -2.26 -2.09
N ARG A 51 -2.28 -2.61 -2.79
CA ARG A 51 -2.66 -1.99 -4.06
C ARG A 51 -3.73 -0.94 -3.78
N VAL A 52 -3.40 0.32 -4.04
CA VAL A 52 -4.26 1.46 -3.73
C VAL A 52 -4.67 2.14 -5.03
N TYR A 53 -5.97 2.21 -5.30
CA TYR A 53 -6.48 3.02 -6.40
C TYR A 53 -6.58 4.47 -5.96
N ALA A 54 -5.84 5.36 -6.63
CA ALA A 54 -5.79 6.78 -6.37
C ALA A 54 -6.13 7.58 -7.63
N LEU A 55 -6.48 8.85 -7.44
CA LEU A 55 -6.69 9.80 -8.52
C LEU A 55 -5.52 10.79 -8.52
N GLY A 56 -4.95 11.03 -9.70
CA GLY A 56 -3.98 12.08 -9.97
C GLY A 56 -4.49 13.04 -11.05
N ASP A 57 -3.62 13.93 -11.51
CA ASP A 57 -4.00 15.02 -12.43
C ASP A 57 -4.50 14.52 -13.80
N GLU A 58 -3.99 13.37 -14.27
CA GLU A 58 -4.32 12.79 -15.57
C GLU A 58 -5.37 11.65 -15.47
N GLY A 59 -5.90 11.38 -14.28
CA GLY A 59 -6.90 10.32 -14.05
C GLY A 59 -6.50 9.34 -12.95
N GLY A 60 -7.13 8.16 -12.97
CA GLY A 60 -6.92 7.13 -11.95
C GLY A 60 -5.73 6.22 -12.22
N PHE A 61 -4.99 5.88 -11.16
CA PHE A 61 -3.84 4.97 -11.20
C PHE A 61 -3.84 4.04 -9.99
N VAL A 62 -3.05 2.96 -10.07
CA VAL A 62 -2.86 2.02 -8.96
C VAL A 62 -1.45 2.20 -8.40
N ALA A 63 -1.36 2.59 -7.15
CA ALA A 63 -0.12 2.59 -6.39
C ALA A 63 0.10 1.24 -5.72
N TYR A 64 1.31 0.71 -5.78
CA TYR A 64 1.72 -0.48 -5.05
C TYR A 64 2.72 -0.08 -3.97
N ALA A 65 2.32 -0.23 -2.70
CA ALA A 65 3.03 0.38 -1.57
C ALA A 65 3.13 -0.56 -0.38
N ALA A 66 4.24 -0.51 0.34
CA ALA A 66 4.40 -1.21 1.60
C ALA A 66 3.56 -0.58 2.72
N GLU A 67 3.17 -1.38 3.71
CA GLU A 67 2.37 -0.91 4.85
C GLU A 67 2.95 0.34 5.54
N GLY A 68 4.28 0.38 5.68
CA GLY A 68 4.97 1.40 6.47
C GLY A 68 4.88 2.83 5.93
N VAL A 69 4.50 3.01 4.66
CA VAL A 69 4.35 4.34 4.02
C VAL A 69 2.89 4.79 3.92
N LEU A 70 1.94 3.99 4.40
CA LEU A 70 0.52 4.29 4.37
C LEU A 70 0.02 4.77 5.74
N GLU A 71 -0.94 5.67 5.71
CA GLU A 71 -1.64 6.22 6.87
C GLU A 71 -3.14 6.22 6.62
N ASP A 72 -3.93 6.29 7.70
CA ASP A 72 -5.37 6.40 7.60
C ASP A 72 -5.76 7.68 6.83
N GLY A 73 -6.51 7.50 5.74
CA GLY A 73 -6.89 8.60 4.86
C GLY A 73 -8.16 9.33 5.28
N GLN A 74 -8.83 8.89 6.35
CA GLN A 74 -10.00 9.55 6.93
C GLN A 74 -9.62 10.57 8.02
N SER A 75 -8.41 10.46 8.55
CA SER A 75 -7.87 11.37 9.55
C SER A 75 -7.41 12.68 8.91
N ILE A 76 -7.78 13.79 9.57
CA ILE A 76 -7.59 15.20 9.16
C ILE A 76 -6.21 15.71 9.54
#